data_AF-A0AAJ2H2M1-F1
#
_entry.id   AF-A0AAJ2H2M1-F1
#
_cell.length_a   1.000
_cell.length_b   1.000
_cell.length_c   1.000
_cell.angle_alpha   90.00
_cell.angle_beta   90.00
_cell.angle_gamma   90.00
#
_symmetry.space_group_name_H-M   'P 1'
#
loop_
_entity.id
_entity.type
_entity.pdbx_description
1 polymer ?
#
loop_
_entity_poly.entity_id
_entity_poly.type
_entity_poly.pdbx_seq_one_letter_code
_entity_poly.pdbx_strand_id
1 'polypeptide(L)'
;VDDGEAAFAAPASLNGIYGSFTFNAATGSWSYTLDNSRAATQALNQGDAVTDTLSVSSLDGTASHTIVVAITGANDAASIVVDATVTDDRATVEAGAAGSGDPNASGKLTVSDVDDGEAAFAAPASLNGIYGSFTFNAATGSWSYTLDNSRAATQALNQGDAVTDTLSVSSLDGTASH
;
A
#
# COMPACT_ATOMS: atom_id res chain seq x y z
N VAL A 1 30.64 -18.91 -47.92
CA VAL A 1 30.65 -18.41 -46.54
C VAL A 1 30.31 -16.94 -46.67
N ASP A 2 29.27 -16.51 -45.96
CA ASP A 2 28.65 -15.20 -46.12
C ASP A 2 29.44 -14.16 -45.31
N ASP A 3 30.61 -13.81 -45.83
CA ASP A 3 31.60 -12.99 -45.14
C ASP A 3 31.25 -11.50 -45.32
N GLY A 4 30.14 -11.07 -44.74
CA GLY A 4 29.65 -9.68 -44.78
C GLY A 4 28.25 -9.46 -44.17
N GLU A 5 27.38 -10.46 -44.25
CA GLU A 5 25.95 -10.34 -43.88
C GLU A 5 25.63 -10.71 -42.42
N ALA A 6 26.57 -11.27 -41.66
CA ALA A 6 26.36 -11.64 -40.26
C ALA A 6 26.39 -10.43 -39.29
N ALA A 7 25.40 -9.54 -39.42
CA ALA A 7 25.20 -8.38 -38.56
C ALA A 7 23.75 -8.28 -38.08
N PHE A 8 23.51 -7.57 -36.98
CA PHE A 8 22.16 -7.24 -36.52
C PHE A 8 21.67 -5.94 -37.15
N ALA A 9 20.38 -5.86 -37.44
CA ALA A 9 19.70 -4.59 -37.68
C ALA A 9 19.49 -3.85 -36.34
N ALA A 10 19.44 -2.51 -36.40
CA ALA A 10 19.03 -1.72 -35.25
C ALA A 10 17.53 -2.00 -34.93
N PRO A 11 17.15 -2.28 -33.67
CA PRO A 11 15.75 -2.48 -33.32
C PRO A 11 14.89 -1.25 -33.61
N ALA A 12 13.65 -1.49 -34.05
CA ALA A 12 12.72 -0.41 -34.39
C ALA A 12 12.32 0.46 -33.19
N SER A 13 12.32 -0.13 -31.99
CA SER A 13 12.10 0.55 -30.72
C SER A 13 12.96 -0.10 -29.65
N LEU A 14 13.48 0.72 -28.74
CA LEU A 14 14.11 0.28 -27.50
C LEU A 14 13.23 0.57 -26.27
N ASN A 15 12.06 1.18 -26.47
CA ASN A 15 11.16 1.50 -25.37
C ASN A 15 10.19 0.34 -25.12
N GLY A 16 10.19 -0.16 -23.88
CA GLY A 16 9.14 -1.04 -23.38
C GLY A 16 7.98 -0.23 -22.78
N ILE A 17 7.00 -0.92 -22.21
CA ILE A 17 5.92 -0.32 -21.42
C ILE A 17 6.46 0.08 -20.05
N TYR A 18 7.22 -0.82 -19.40
CA TYR A 18 7.66 -0.67 -18.01
C TYR A 18 9.10 -0.15 -17.89
N GLY A 19 9.89 -0.29 -18.95
CA GLY A 19 11.29 0.13 -18.94
C GLY A 19 11.84 0.39 -20.33
N SER A 20 13.16 0.33 -20.46
CA SER A 20 13.85 0.58 -21.72
C SER A 20 15.02 -0.35 -21.91
N PHE A 21 15.21 -0.79 -23.14
CA PHE A 21 16.32 -1.60 -23.58
C PHE A 21 17.49 -0.74 -24.06
N THR A 22 18.68 -1.33 -24.04
CA THR A 22 19.78 -0.92 -24.92
C THR A 22 20.14 -2.09 -25.84
N PHE A 23 20.66 -1.81 -27.02
CA PHE A 23 21.10 -2.86 -27.95
C PHE A 23 22.30 -2.38 -28.76
N ASN A 24 23.38 -3.16 -28.75
CA ASN A 24 24.56 -2.95 -29.58
C ASN A 24 24.51 -3.90 -30.78
N ALA A 25 24.20 -3.36 -31.96
CA ALA A 25 24.07 -4.16 -33.19
C ALA A 25 25.39 -4.80 -33.67
N ALA A 26 26.54 -4.28 -33.27
CA ALA A 26 27.85 -4.85 -33.64
C ALA A 26 28.22 -6.06 -32.77
N THR A 27 27.78 -6.09 -31.51
CA THR A 27 28.14 -7.18 -30.56
C THR A 27 26.96 -8.08 -30.19
N GLY A 28 25.73 -7.68 -30.50
CA GLY A 28 24.49 -8.32 -30.02
C GLY A 28 24.22 -8.11 -28.53
N SER A 29 25.04 -7.32 -27.83
CA SER A 29 24.88 -7.08 -26.40
C SER A 29 23.67 -6.19 -26.14
N TRP A 30 22.89 -6.51 -25.12
CA TRP A 30 21.71 -5.76 -24.74
C TRP A 30 21.62 -5.62 -23.21
N SER A 31 20.89 -4.61 -22.77
CA SER A 31 20.49 -4.45 -21.37
C SER A 31 19.04 -4.02 -21.30
N TYR A 32 18.45 -4.15 -20.12
CA TYR A 32 17.13 -3.61 -19.80
C TYR A 32 17.20 -2.88 -18.48
N THR A 33 16.57 -1.71 -18.42
CA THR A 33 16.41 -0.92 -17.20
C THR A 33 14.92 -0.71 -16.97
N LEU A 34 14.41 -1.26 -15.86
CA LEU A 34 13.06 -0.97 -15.41
C LEU A 34 12.97 0.50 -14.98
N ASP A 35 11.88 1.17 -15.33
CA ASP A 35 11.62 2.56 -14.95
C ASP A 35 10.49 2.60 -13.93
N ASN A 36 10.87 2.70 -12.65
CA ASN A 36 9.95 2.73 -11.53
C ASN A 36 9.10 4.02 -11.46
N SER A 37 9.41 5.03 -12.26
CA SER A 37 8.64 6.28 -12.29
C SER A 37 7.43 6.21 -13.22
N ARG A 38 7.32 5.15 -14.03
CA ARG A 38 6.20 4.98 -14.97
C ARG A 38 4.95 4.57 -14.23
N ALA A 39 3.83 5.20 -14.60
CA ALA A 39 2.52 4.83 -14.09
C ALA A 39 2.20 3.34 -14.31
N ALA A 40 2.62 2.75 -15.44
CA ALA A 40 2.41 1.32 -15.69
C ALA A 40 3.20 0.42 -14.73
N THR A 41 4.41 0.83 -14.32
CA THR A 41 5.23 0.07 -13.36
C THR A 41 4.69 0.20 -11.94
N GLN A 42 4.26 1.40 -11.56
CA GLN A 42 3.66 1.66 -10.25
C GLN A 42 2.25 1.07 -10.08
N ALA A 43 1.61 0.65 -11.17
CA ALA A 43 0.32 -0.02 -11.12
C ALA A 43 0.44 -1.55 -11.03
N LEU A 44 1.66 -2.09 -10.86
CA LEU A 44 1.88 -3.52 -10.72
C LEU A 44 1.82 -3.90 -9.25
N ASN A 45 0.77 -4.62 -8.86
CA ASN A 45 0.61 -5.09 -7.50
C ASN A 45 1.61 -6.23 -7.20
N GLN A 46 1.77 -6.58 -5.92
CA GLN A 46 2.62 -7.69 -5.52
C GLN A 46 2.31 -8.97 -6.29
N GLY A 47 3.32 -9.50 -6.98
CA GLY A 47 3.21 -10.78 -7.69
C GLY A 47 2.59 -10.70 -9.08
N ASP A 48 2.10 -9.53 -9.52
CA ASP A 48 1.70 -9.31 -10.91
C ASP A 48 2.87 -9.63 -11.83
N ALA A 49 2.60 -10.40 -12.88
CA ALA A 49 3.62 -10.85 -13.83
C ALA A 49 3.33 -10.25 -15.21
N VAL A 50 4.24 -9.38 -15.65
CA VAL A 50 4.17 -8.71 -16.95
C VAL A 50 5.49 -8.85 -17.68
N THR A 51 5.52 -8.48 -18.95
CA THR A 51 6.73 -8.60 -19.77
C THR A 51 6.92 -7.39 -20.66
N ASP A 52 8.17 -6.97 -20.80
CA ASP A 52 8.62 -6.14 -21.92
C ASP A 52 9.36 -7.01 -22.94
N THR A 53 9.24 -6.67 -24.22
CA THR A 53 9.87 -7.42 -25.31
C THR A 53 10.68 -6.53 -26.23
N LEU A 54 11.81 -7.04 -26.70
CA LEU A 54 12.63 -6.43 -27.74
C LEU A 54 12.79 -7.40 -28.91
N SER A 55 12.26 -7.03 -30.08
CA SER A 55 12.48 -7.78 -31.33
C SER A 55 13.76 -7.33 -32.01
N VAL A 56 14.63 -8.28 -32.30
CA VAL A 56 15.90 -8.08 -33.02
C VAL A 56 15.90 -8.92 -34.29
N SER A 57 16.58 -8.46 -35.33
CA SER A 57 16.70 -9.18 -36.60
C SER A 57 18.12 -9.15 -37.13
N SER A 58 18.44 -10.11 -37.99
CA SER A 58 19.61 -9.98 -38.86
C SER A 58 19.46 -8.77 -39.78
N LEU A 59 20.57 -8.24 -40.24
CA LEU A 59 20.62 -7.04 -41.09
C LEU A 59 19.93 -7.25 -42.44
N ASP A 60 20.03 -8.46 -42.98
CA ASP A 60 19.35 -8.89 -44.22
C ASP A 60 17.85 -9.23 -44.00
N GLY A 61 17.38 -9.20 -42.75
CA GLY A 61 16.00 -9.47 -42.37
C GLY A 61 15.57 -10.94 -42.47
N THR A 62 16.48 -11.87 -42.75
CA THR A 62 16.14 -13.30 -42.92
C THR A 62 15.93 -14.05 -41.61
N ALA A 63 16.45 -13.53 -40.50
CA ALA A 63 16.30 -14.10 -39.16
C ALA A 63 15.81 -13.06 -38.15
N SER A 64 15.03 -13.51 -37.16
CA SER A 64 14.58 -12.68 -36.05
C SER A 64 14.54 -13.45 -34.73
N HIS A 65 14.64 -12.69 -33.63
CA HIS A 65 14.53 -13.20 -32.27
C HIS A 65 13.84 -12.17 -31.38
N THR A 66 13.13 -12.63 -30.36
CA THR A 66 12.47 -11.76 -29.38
C THR A 66 13.09 -12.00 -28.02
N ILE A 67 13.72 -10.98 -27.49
CA ILE A 67 14.17 -10.94 -26.09
C ILE A 67 12.95 -10.60 -25.24
N VAL A 68 12.70 -11.41 -24.21
CA VAL A 68 11.58 -11.23 -23.27
C VAL A 68 12.15 -10.96 -21.89
N VAL A 69 11.78 -9.84 -21.29
CA VAL A 69 12.10 -9.51 -19.90
C VAL A 69 10.85 -9.67 -19.07
N ALA A 70 10.87 -10.63 -18.14
CA ALA A 70 9.82 -10.81 -17.16
C ALA A 70 10.00 -9.82 -16.01
N ILE A 71 8.89 -9.21 -15.60
CA ILE A 71 8.83 -8.19 -14.56
C ILE A 71 7.76 -8.65 -13.58
N THR A 72 8.11 -8.64 -12.29
CA THR A 72 7.20 -8.99 -11.21
C THR A 72 6.95 -7.75 -10.36
N GLY A 73 5.68 -7.42 -10.15
CA GLY A 73 5.27 -6.33 -9.27
C GLY A 73 5.69 -6.61 -7.82
N ALA A 74 6.04 -5.54 -7.12
CA ALA A 74 6.37 -5.56 -5.70
C ALA A 74 5.28 -4.79 -4.95
N ASN A 75 5.14 -5.07 -3.65
CA ASN A 75 4.21 -4.33 -2.80
C ASN A 75 4.82 -2.98 -2.45
N ASP A 76 4.07 -1.91 -2.65
CA ASP A 76 4.34 -0.60 -2.10
C ASP A 76 3.72 -0.52 -0.70
N ALA A 77 4.38 0.15 0.25
CA ALA A 77 3.85 0.20 1.62
C ALA A 77 2.71 1.21 1.72
N ALA A 78 1.59 0.78 2.30
CA ALA A 78 0.48 1.64 2.67
C ALA A 78 0.91 2.76 3.62
N SER A 79 0.09 3.79 3.70
CA SER A 79 0.20 4.85 4.70
C SER A 79 -1.14 5.09 5.38
N ILE A 80 -1.16 5.05 6.71
CA ILE A 80 -2.32 5.40 7.53
C ILE A 80 -2.01 6.67 8.31
N VAL A 81 -2.87 7.67 8.19
CA VAL A 81 -2.74 8.95 8.90
C VAL A 81 -4.08 9.41 9.48
N VAL A 82 -4.04 10.31 10.46
CA VAL A 82 -5.23 10.98 10.99
C VAL A 82 -5.77 11.94 9.93
N ASP A 83 -7.09 11.90 9.70
CA ASP A 83 -7.76 12.85 8.83
C ASP A 83 -7.76 14.25 9.48
N ALA A 84 -6.95 15.16 8.92
CA ALA A 84 -6.79 16.51 9.45
C ALA A 84 -8.04 17.40 9.28
N THR A 85 -9.09 16.92 8.60
CA THR A 85 -10.34 17.68 8.40
C THR A 85 -11.36 17.49 9.52
N VAL A 86 -11.13 16.52 10.42
CA VAL A 86 -11.97 16.29 11.60
C VAL A 86 -11.16 16.44 12.88
N THR A 87 -11.86 16.68 13.99
CA THR A 87 -11.23 16.60 15.31
C THR A 87 -10.90 15.14 15.63
N ASP A 88 -9.65 14.91 16.04
CA ASP A 88 -9.18 13.63 16.55
C ASP A 88 -9.24 13.65 18.08
N ASP A 89 -10.44 13.41 18.61
CA ASP A 89 -10.71 13.41 20.04
C ASP A 89 -10.42 12.05 20.64
N ARG A 90 -9.43 12.00 21.54
CA ARG A 90 -8.94 10.77 22.18
C ARG A 90 -9.13 10.77 23.69
N ALA A 91 -9.90 11.71 24.23
CA ALA A 91 -10.11 11.84 25.66
C ALA A 91 -11.48 11.31 26.07
N THR A 92 -11.55 10.70 27.26
CA THR A 92 -12.81 10.38 27.93
C THR A 92 -12.67 10.64 29.43
N VAL A 93 -13.78 10.85 30.10
CA VAL A 93 -13.87 11.11 31.53
C VAL A 93 -15.04 10.30 32.10
N GLU A 94 -14.77 9.45 33.09
CA GLU A 94 -15.81 8.73 33.82
C GLU A 94 -16.75 9.70 34.54
N ALA A 95 -18.04 9.38 34.59
CA ALA A 95 -19.05 10.27 35.16
C ALA A 95 -18.99 10.38 36.70
N GLY A 96 -18.38 9.39 37.36
CA GLY A 96 -18.36 9.28 38.82
C GLY A 96 -19.75 9.36 39.45
N ALA A 97 -19.81 9.63 40.76
CA ALA A 97 -21.09 9.72 41.48
C ALA A 97 -21.95 10.95 41.07
N ALA A 98 -21.32 11.97 40.48
CA ALA A 98 -21.99 13.21 40.07
C ALA A 98 -22.68 13.10 38.70
N GLY A 99 -22.34 12.09 37.89
CA GLY A 99 -23.01 11.81 36.62
C GLY A 99 -22.63 12.75 35.46
N SER A 100 -21.53 13.50 35.55
CA SER A 100 -21.19 14.59 34.61
C SER A 100 -19.91 14.35 33.78
N GLY A 101 -19.62 13.10 33.41
CA GLY A 101 -18.43 12.72 32.64
C GLY A 101 -18.58 12.95 31.14
N ASP A 102 -17.56 12.56 30.40
CA ASP A 102 -17.54 12.53 28.94
C ASP A 102 -17.15 11.12 28.46
N PRO A 103 -18.11 10.26 28.12
CA PRO A 103 -17.80 8.87 27.82
C PRO A 103 -17.32 8.67 26.38
N ASN A 104 -17.28 9.69 25.52
CA ASN A 104 -17.08 9.49 24.09
C ASN A 104 -15.73 10.04 23.62
N ALA A 105 -15.08 9.29 22.75
CA ALA A 105 -13.95 9.74 21.95
C ALA A 105 -14.22 9.35 20.49
N SER A 106 -13.69 10.11 19.53
CA SER A 106 -13.90 9.81 18.11
C SER A 106 -12.87 10.49 17.22
N GLY A 107 -12.69 9.92 16.04
CA GLY A 107 -11.82 10.49 15.03
C GLY A 107 -12.01 9.80 13.69
N LYS A 108 -11.11 10.09 12.77
CA LYS A 108 -11.10 9.48 11.45
C LYS A 108 -9.67 9.28 10.98
N LEU A 109 -9.41 8.12 10.40
CA LEU A 109 -8.16 7.78 9.72
C LEU A 109 -8.37 7.83 8.21
N THR A 110 -7.30 8.08 7.46
CA THR A 110 -7.24 7.89 6.02
C THR A 110 -6.13 6.91 5.70
N VAL A 111 -6.36 6.06 4.69
CA VAL A 111 -5.37 5.12 4.16
C VAL A 111 -5.09 5.46 2.70
N SER A 112 -3.84 5.33 2.28
CA SER A 112 -3.41 5.44 0.89
C SER A 112 -2.45 4.33 0.56
N ASP A 113 -2.52 3.85 -0.67
CA ASP A 113 -1.61 2.88 -1.25
C ASP A 113 -1.38 3.20 -2.74
N VAL A 114 -0.21 2.83 -3.26
CA VAL A 114 0.11 2.92 -4.68
C VAL A 114 -0.46 1.71 -5.42
N ASP A 115 -0.52 0.54 -4.77
CA ASP A 115 -1.05 -0.69 -5.34
C ASP A 115 -2.58 -0.59 -5.54
N ASP A 116 -3.04 -0.95 -6.74
CA ASP A 116 -4.45 -0.78 -7.12
C ASP A 116 -5.34 -1.68 -6.27
N GLY A 117 -6.33 -1.06 -5.63
CA GLY A 117 -7.26 -1.73 -4.71
C GLY A 117 -6.75 -1.96 -3.30
N GLU A 118 -5.50 -1.60 -2.97
CA GLU A 118 -4.90 -1.84 -1.64
C GLU A 118 -5.01 -0.64 -0.69
N ALA A 119 -5.44 0.53 -1.19
CA ALA A 119 -5.78 1.71 -0.40
C ALA A 119 -7.06 1.53 0.44
N ALA A 120 -7.05 0.55 1.35
CA ALA A 120 -8.16 0.14 2.18
C ALA A 120 -7.68 -0.30 3.57
N PHE A 121 -8.58 -0.26 4.55
CA PHE A 121 -8.31 -0.75 5.90
C PHE A 121 -8.68 -2.24 6.02
N ALA A 122 -7.87 -3.00 6.75
CA ALA A 122 -8.26 -4.28 7.27
C ALA A 122 -9.27 -4.13 8.42
N ALA A 123 -10.09 -5.16 8.64
CA ALA A 123 -10.98 -5.21 9.80
C ALA A 123 -10.14 -5.33 11.09
N PRO A 124 -10.35 -4.48 12.11
CA PRO A 124 -9.64 -4.59 13.38
C PRO A 124 -9.88 -5.95 14.04
N ALA A 125 -8.82 -6.54 14.61
CA ALA A 125 -8.89 -7.85 15.26
C ALA A 125 -9.80 -7.86 16.50
N SER A 126 -9.91 -6.72 17.19
CA SER A 126 -10.80 -6.51 18.31
C SER A 126 -11.27 -5.06 18.34
N LEU A 127 -12.53 -4.88 18.72
CA LEU A 127 -13.13 -3.59 19.05
C LEU A 127 -13.44 -3.46 20.54
N ASN A 128 -13.12 -4.48 21.35
CA ASN A 128 -13.37 -4.46 22.78
C ASN A 128 -12.16 -3.88 23.51
N GLY A 129 -12.39 -2.79 24.23
CA GLY A 129 -11.47 -2.32 25.26
C GLY A 129 -11.73 -3.00 26.60
N ILE A 130 -10.95 -2.65 27.62
CA ILE A 130 -11.15 -3.04 29.02
C ILE A 130 -12.24 -2.16 29.65
N TYR A 131 -12.19 -0.85 29.41
CA TYR A 131 -13.08 0.15 30.03
C TYR A 131 -14.25 0.54 29.14
N GLY A 132 -14.14 0.31 27.84
CA GLY A 132 -15.19 0.63 26.89
C GLY A 132 -15.14 -0.23 25.63
N SER A 133 -15.78 0.26 24.57
CA SER A 133 -15.82 -0.41 23.27
C SER A 133 -15.60 0.60 22.15
N PHE A 134 -14.89 0.16 21.12
CA PHE A 134 -14.67 0.90 19.89
C PHE A 134 -15.73 0.56 18.84
N THR A 135 -15.92 1.47 17.89
CA THR A 135 -16.46 1.16 16.56
C THR A 135 -15.46 1.60 15.51
N PHE A 136 -15.44 0.91 14.37
CA PHE A 136 -14.59 1.26 13.24
C PHE A 136 -15.33 1.00 11.92
N ASN A 137 -15.41 2.00 11.06
CA ASN A 137 -15.93 1.87 9.71
C ASN A 137 -14.76 1.84 8.72
N ALA A 138 -14.41 0.65 8.23
CA ALA A 138 -13.30 0.45 7.30
C ALA A 138 -13.48 1.17 5.95
N ALA A 139 -14.71 1.51 5.54
CA ALA A 139 -14.94 2.23 4.29
C ALA A 139 -14.70 3.74 4.43
N THR A 140 -14.88 4.31 5.63
CA THR A 140 -14.70 5.74 5.86
C THR A 140 -13.49 6.08 6.73
N GLY A 141 -12.90 5.08 7.39
CA GLY A 141 -11.87 5.24 8.42
C GLY A 141 -12.36 5.89 9.72
N SER A 142 -13.67 6.09 9.86
CA SER A 142 -14.26 6.72 11.05
C SER A 142 -14.25 5.73 12.21
N TRP A 143 -13.83 6.20 13.38
CA TRP A 143 -13.81 5.42 14.61
C TRP A 143 -14.48 6.18 15.73
N SER A 144 -15.07 5.43 16.67
CA SER A 144 -15.54 5.97 17.94
C SER A 144 -15.14 5.06 19.07
N TYR A 145 -15.12 5.59 20.27
CA TYR A 145 -14.99 4.85 21.51
C TYR A 145 -16.05 5.35 22.48
N THR A 146 -16.68 4.42 23.19
CA THR A 146 -17.61 4.73 24.28
C THR A 146 -17.14 4.02 25.54
N LEU A 147 -16.79 4.81 26.56
CA LEU A 147 -16.51 4.36 27.91
C LEU A 147 -17.77 3.74 28.51
N ASP A 148 -17.63 2.55 29.08
CA ASP A 148 -18.72 1.83 29.72
C ASP A 148 -18.59 1.94 31.25
N ASN A 149 -19.39 2.84 31.81
CA ASN A 149 -19.44 3.09 33.25
C ASN A 149 -20.02 1.91 34.05
N SER A 150 -20.60 0.90 33.40
CA SER A 150 -21.10 -0.29 34.11
C SER A 150 -20.03 -1.36 34.33
N ARG A 151 -18.86 -1.25 33.67
CA ARG A 151 -17.79 -2.23 33.81
C ARG A 151 -17.10 -2.12 35.16
N ALA A 152 -16.78 -3.29 35.73
CA ALA A 152 -16.06 -3.37 36.99
C ALA A 152 -14.69 -2.66 36.94
N ALA A 153 -13.99 -2.73 35.79
CA ALA A 153 -12.71 -2.04 35.61
C ALA A 153 -12.87 -0.50 35.67
N THR A 154 -13.93 0.03 35.03
CA THR A 154 -14.24 1.46 35.07
C THR A 154 -14.64 1.89 36.48
N GLN A 155 -15.50 1.15 37.16
CA GLN A 155 -15.93 1.46 38.53
C GLN A 155 -14.82 1.33 39.59
N ALA A 156 -13.68 0.74 39.24
CA ALA A 156 -12.52 0.63 40.12
C ALA A 156 -11.57 1.84 40.03
N LEU A 157 -11.82 2.78 39.09
CA LEU A 157 -11.00 3.97 38.91
C LEU A 157 -11.24 4.96 40.05
N ASN A 158 -10.15 5.55 40.52
CA ASN A 158 -10.16 6.63 41.50
C ASN A 158 -9.95 7.98 40.81
N GLN A 159 -10.27 9.06 41.52
CA GLN A 159 -10.03 10.41 41.01
C GLN A 159 -8.54 10.60 40.66
N GLY A 160 -8.29 10.95 39.39
CA GLY A 160 -6.95 11.21 38.87
C GLY A 160 -6.26 9.99 38.26
N ASP A 161 -6.88 8.81 38.29
CA ASP A 161 -6.36 7.64 37.59
C ASP A 161 -6.40 7.88 36.07
N ALA A 162 -5.30 7.52 35.40
CA ALA A 162 -5.17 7.59 33.95
C ALA A 162 -5.00 6.17 33.41
N VAL A 163 -5.94 5.77 32.56
CA VAL A 163 -5.96 4.46 31.91
C VAL A 163 -6.19 4.61 30.41
N THR A 164 -5.94 3.54 29.66
CA THR A 164 -6.04 3.57 28.20
C THR A 164 -6.62 2.26 27.70
N ASP A 165 -7.54 2.38 26.74
CA ASP A 165 -7.90 1.32 25.81
C ASP A 165 -7.25 1.62 24.45
N THR A 166 -6.91 0.59 23.69
CA THR A 166 -6.24 0.74 22.40
C THR A 166 -7.03 0.02 21.31
N LEU A 167 -7.28 0.73 20.22
CA LEU A 167 -7.71 0.18 18.95
C LEU A 167 -6.50 0.17 18.01
N SER A 168 -6.16 -0.99 17.45
CA SER A 168 -5.16 -1.10 16.40
C SER A 168 -5.85 -1.28 15.06
N VAL A 169 -5.48 -0.46 14.08
CA VAL A 169 -6.01 -0.49 12.71
C VAL A 169 -4.84 -0.75 11.75
N SER A 170 -5.05 -1.59 10.75
CA SER A 170 -4.04 -1.91 9.73
C SER A 170 -4.56 -1.64 8.33
N SER A 171 -3.65 -1.46 7.37
CA SER A 171 -3.98 -1.47 5.94
C SER A 171 -4.38 -2.88 5.51
N LEU A 172 -5.04 -2.99 4.35
CA LEU A 172 -5.52 -4.26 3.81
C LEU A 172 -4.38 -5.25 3.55
N ASP A 173 -3.26 -4.75 3.04
CA ASP A 173 -2.03 -5.50 2.74
C ASP A 173 -1.14 -5.73 3.98
N GLY A 174 -1.48 -5.10 5.11
CA GLY A 174 -0.80 -5.24 6.39
C GLY A 174 0.54 -4.51 6.52
N THR A 175 0.92 -3.66 5.56
CA THR A 175 2.18 -2.93 5.60
C THR A 175 2.16 -1.67 6.48
N ALA A 176 0.96 -1.15 6.80
CA ALA A 176 0.78 -0.03 7.72
C ALA A 176 -0.11 -0.40 8.92
N SER A 177 0.17 0.23 10.06
CA SER A 177 -0.66 0.16 11.27
C SER A 177 -0.67 1.49 12.02
N HIS A 178 -1.80 1.81 12.67
CA HIS A 178 -1.97 2.97 13.53
C HIS A 178 -2.72 2.58 14.82
#